data_AF-A0A357CQT5-F1
#
_entry.id   AF-A0A357CQT5-F1
#
_cell.length_a   1.000
_cell.length_b   1.000
_cell.length_c   1.000
_cell.angle_alpha   90.00
_cell.angle_beta   90.00
_cell.angle_gamma   90.00
#
_symmetry.space_group_name_H-M   'P 1'
#
loop_
_entity.id
_entity.type
_entity.pdbx_description
1 polymer ?
#
loop_
_entity_poly.entity_id
_entity_poly.type
_entity_poly.pdbx_seq_one_letter_code
_entity_poly.pdbx_strand_id
1 'polypeptide(L)'
;IRNEMADLEESGYLQQPHVSAGRVPSQQGYRYYVDTLMQQHSLTKKELQLIRSYFEDRTSELDSILQQTVKILAQLTRYPSLMLGPKLQPAVFKHVQLIPLSMKDILVLIVTDRGIIENKVIAIDCPVTQADLDRVSNILNKKLRGRPFAGFRVSVLYELKEEMRADDNFFQEAVTLLLNTMENKGKERLYLDGVINILDHPEFKEVEKFKLLMELMEKEEKLYR
;
A
#
# COMPACT_ATOMS: atom_id res chain seq x y z
N ILE A 1 4.53 -34.46 -36.80
CA ILE A 1 4.70 -34.38 -35.33
C ILE A 1 6.13 -34.66 -34.85
N ARG A 2 6.73 -35.86 -35.02
CA ARG A 2 8.07 -36.13 -34.44
C ARG A 2 9.18 -35.24 -35.02
N ASN A 3 9.15 -34.96 -36.32
CA ASN A 3 10.10 -34.04 -36.96
C ASN A 3 9.88 -32.59 -36.51
N GLU A 4 8.63 -32.10 -36.52
CA GLU A 4 8.28 -30.76 -36.01
C GLU A 4 8.74 -30.54 -34.56
N MET A 5 8.63 -31.57 -33.70
CA MET A 5 9.11 -31.50 -32.31
C MET A 5 10.63 -31.41 -32.21
N ALA A 6 11.35 -32.03 -33.15
CA ALA A 6 12.81 -31.91 -33.23
C ALA A 6 13.22 -30.52 -33.73
N ASP A 7 12.52 -29.99 -34.74
CA ASP A 7 12.76 -28.63 -35.27
C ASP A 7 12.51 -27.56 -34.18
N LEU A 8 11.46 -27.74 -33.37
CA LEU A 8 11.14 -26.85 -32.24
C LEU A 8 12.16 -26.97 -31.09
N GLU A 9 12.73 -28.15 -30.88
CA GLU A 9 13.81 -28.36 -29.91
C GLU A 9 15.12 -27.71 -30.39
N GLU A 10 15.48 -27.91 -31.66
CA GLU A 10 16.65 -27.29 -32.29
C GLU A 10 16.54 -25.76 -32.33
N SER A 11 15.32 -25.25 -32.54
CA SER A 11 15.00 -23.82 -32.50
C SER A 11 14.86 -23.27 -31.07
N GLY A 12 15.04 -24.09 -30.04
CA GLY A 12 15.04 -23.68 -28.64
C GLY A 12 13.69 -23.42 -28.00
N TYR A 13 12.57 -23.75 -28.65
CA TYR A 13 11.21 -23.62 -28.08
C TYR A 13 10.82 -24.80 -27.17
N LEU A 14 11.42 -25.97 -27.36
CA LEU A 14 11.22 -27.17 -26.55
C LEU A 14 12.53 -27.67 -25.94
N GLN A 15 12.45 -28.41 -24.84
CA GLN A 15 13.59 -29.04 -24.18
C GLN A 15 13.23 -30.41 -23.56
N GLN A 16 14.21 -31.31 -23.37
CA GLN A 16 14.07 -32.46 -22.45
C GLN A 16 14.62 -32.09 -21.07
N PRO A 17 13.81 -32.18 -20.01
CA PRO A 17 14.33 -32.04 -18.65
C PRO A 17 15.12 -33.29 -18.21
N HIS A 18 14.71 -34.49 -18.67
CA HIS A 18 15.39 -35.76 -18.39
C HIS A 18 15.36 -36.66 -19.61
N VAL A 19 16.32 -37.60 -19.72
CA VAL A 19 16.46 -38.53 -20.85
C VAL A 19 15.20 -39.40 -21.08
N SER A 20 14.44 -39.68 -20.02
CA SER A 20 13.18 -40.44 -20.05
C SER A 20 11.92 -39.57 -20.15
N ALA A 21 12.03 -38.25 -20.05
CA ALA A 21 10.90 -37.34 -20.08
C ALA A 21 10.51 -36.96 -21.51
N GLY A 22 9.24 -36.62 -21.71
CA GLY A 22 8.78 -35.97 -22.94
C GLY A 22 9.38 -34.57 -23.11
N ARG A 23 9.01 -33.88 -24.20
CA ARG A 23 9.41 -32.49 -24.42
C ARG A 23 8.52 -31.54 -23.63
N VAL A 24 9.13 -30.54 -23.01
CA VAL A 24 8.45 -29.45 -22.32
C VAL A 24 8.83 -28.12 -22.97
N PRO A 25 7.97 -27.10 -22.91
CA PRO A 25 8.33 -25.77 -23.38
C PRO A 25 9.56 -25.25 -22.64
N SER A 26 10.50 -24.68 -23.38
CA SER A 26 11.55 -23.83 -22.80
C SER A 26 10.93 -22.49 -22.35
N GLN A 27 11.73 -21.61 -21.75
CA GLN A 27 11.29 -20.24 -21.45
C GLN A 27 10.80 -19.50 -22.70
N GLN A 28 11.49 -19.69 -23.84
CA GLN A 28 11.10 -19.11 -25.13
C GLN A 28 9.82 -19.76 -25.68
N GLY A 29 9.70 -21.08 -25.55
CA GLY A 29 8.46 -21.83 -25.82
C GLY A 29 7.26 -21.27 -25.08
N TYR A 30 7.42 -21.09 -23.78
CA TYR A 30 6.37 -20.58 -22.91
C TYR A 30 5.99 -19.13 -23.25
N ARG A 31 6.99 -18.27 -23.52
CA ARG A 31 6.77 -16.89 -23.95
C ARG A 31 5.98 -16.82 -25.26
N TYR A 32 6.38 -17.60 -26.27
CA TYR A 32 5.66 -17.66 -27.54
C TYR A 32 4.22 -18.13 -27.37
N TYR A 33 3.99 -19.14 -26.54
CA TYR A 33 2.65 -19.60 -26.21
C TYR A 33 1.80 -18.46 -25.62
N VAL A 34 2.32 -17.76 -24.60
CA VAL A 34 1.61 -16.65 -23.94
C VAL A 34 1.33 -15.50 -24.91
N ASP A 35 2.31 -15.13 -25.73
CA ASP A 35 2.20 -13.94 -26.58
C ASP A 35 1.36 -14.19 -27.85
N THR A 36 1.33 -15.42 -28.36
CA THR A 36 0.79 -15.72 -29.70
C THR A 36 -0.35 -16.74 -29.72
N LEU A 37 -0.33 -17.74 -28.83
CA LEU A 37 -1.24 -18.88 -28.88
C LEU A 37 -2.32 -18.84 -27.79
N MET A 38 -2.04 -18.20 -26.66
CA MET A 38 -2.93 -18.16 -25.51
C MET A 38 -4.15 -17.28 -25.81
N GLN A 39 -5.33 -17.89 -25.77
CA GLN A 39 -6.58 -17.16 -25.91
C GLN A 39 -6.90 -16.40 -24.62
N GLN A 40 -7.42 -15.18 -24.75
CA GLN A 40 -7.86 -14.40 -23.59
C GLN A 40 -9.06 -15.09 -22.93
N HIS A 41 -8.90 -15.45 -21.66
CA HIS A 41 -10.00 -15.97 -20.86
C HIS A 41 -10.98 -14.85 -20.53
N SER A 42 -12.25 -15.03 -20.87
CA SER A 42 -13.32 -14.12 -20.46
C SER A 42 -13.87 -14.55 -19.11
N LEU A 43 -14.05 -13.60 -18.20
CA LEU A 43 -14.63 -13.85 -16.88
C LEU A 43 -16.03 -14.45 -17.00
N THR A 44 -16.29 -15.48 -16.22
CA THR A 44 -17.61 -16.08 -16.06
C THR A 44 -18.55 -15.13 -15.30
N LYS A 45 -19.87 -15.35 -15.44
CA LYS A 45 -20.88 -14.59 -14.69
C LYS A 45 -20.69 -14.68 -13.17
N LYS A 46 -20.22 -15.84 -12.67
CA LYS A 46 -19.96 -16.06 -11.24
C LYS A 46 -18.78 -15.23 -10.75
N GLU A 47 -17.70 -15.19 -11.52
CA GLU A 47 -16.52 -14.38 -11.18
C GLU A 47 -16.86 -12.89 -11.24
N LEU A 48 -17.65 -12.45 -12.22
CA LEU A 48 -18.14 -11.06 -12.29
C LEU A 48 -19.02 -10.69 -11.08
N GLN A 49 -19.87 -11.61 -10.62
CA GLN A 49 -20.67 -11.41 -9.41
C GLN A 49 -19.79 -11.33 -8.15
N LEU A 50 -18.79 -12.21 -8.04
CA LEU A 50 -17.81 -12.18 -6.95
C LEU A 50 -17.04 -10.85 -6.94
N ILE A 51 -16.60 -10.35 -8.10
CA ILE A 51 -15.95 -9.05 -8.20
C ILE A 51 -16.86 -7.94 -7.69
N ARG A 52 -18.12 -7.93 -8.13
CA ARG A 52 -19.06 -6.90 -7.71
C ARG A 52 -19.32 -6.91 -6.21
N SER A 53 -19.49 -8.08 -5.59
CA SER A 53 -19.80 -8.17 -4.16
C SER A 53 -18.70 -7.61 -3.25
N TYR A 54 -17.44 -7.60 -3.71
CA TYR A 54 -16.34 -7.00 -2.93
C TYR A 54 -16.39 -5.47 -2.91
N PHE A 55 -17.03 -4.84 -3.90
CA PHE A 55 -17.09 -3.38 -4.04
C PHE A 55 -18.49 -2.78 -3.80
N GLU A 56 -19.41 -3.54 -3.20
CA GLU A 56 -20.77 -3.06 -2.90
C GLU A 56 -20.79 -1.98 -1.80
N ASP A 57 -19.84 -2.00 -0.87
CA ASP A 57 -19.67 -0.96 0.15
C ASP A 57 -19.01 0.30 -0.42
N ARG A 58 -19.83 1.34 -0.64
CA ARG A 58 -19.39 2.62 -1.20
C ARG A 58 -18.69 3.55 -0.21
N THR A 59 -18.65 3.18 1.06
CA THR A 59 -18.01 3.95 2.15
C THR A 59 -16.61 3.46 2.50
N SER A 60 -16.08 2.47 1.79
CA SER A 60 -14.76 1.89 2.07
C SER A 60 -13.63 2.87 1.77
N GLU A 61 -12.73 3.03 2.74
CA GLU A 61 -11.49 3.78 2.58
C GLU A 61 -10.60 3.17 1.48
N LEU A 62 -9.74 3.98 0.84
CA LEU A 62 -8.87 3.55 -0.27
C LEU A 62 -8.05 2.30 0.09
N ASP A 63 -7.52 2.23 1.31
CA ASP A 63 -6.76 1.06 1.79
C ASP A 63 -7.57 -0.23 1.76
N SER A 64 -8.85 -0.16 2.15
CA SER A 64 -9.75 -1.31 2.15
C SER A 64 -10.00 -1.81 0.73
N ILE A 65 -10.23 -0.87 -0.20
CA ILE A 65 -10.43 -1.17 -1.63
C ILE A 65 -9.19 -1.86 -2.22
N LEU A 66 -7.99 -1.36 -1.92
CA LEU A 66 -6.73 -1.92 -2.39
C LEU A 66 -6.51 -3.34 -1.82
N GLN A 67 -6.74 -3.54 -0.52
CA GLN A 67 -6.63 -4.87 0.10
C GLN A 67 -7.64 -5.87 -0.49
N GLN A 68 -8.89 -5.45 -0.70
CA GLN A 68 -9.94 -6.28 -1.32
C GLN A 68 -9.56 -6.68 -2.75
N THR A 69 -8.94 -5.76 -3.51
CA THR A 69 -8.47 -6.01 -4.88
C THR A 69 -7.41 -7.11 -4.92
N VAL A 70 -6.42 -7.07 -4.03
CA VAL A 70 -5.38 -8.10 -3.98
C VAL A 70 -5.96 -9.46 -3.57
N LYS A 71 -6.87 -9.47 -2.60
CA LYS A 71 -7.54 -10.69 -2.15
C LYS A 71 -8.34 -11.37 -3.27
N ILE A 72 -9.09 -10.60 -4.04
CA ILE A 72 -9.89 -11.17 -5.14
C ILE A 72 -9.00 -11.66 -6.29
N LEU A 73 -7.92 -10.96 -6.62
CA LEU A 73 -6.94 -11.43 -7.60
C LEU A 73 -6.32 -12.76 -7.15
N ALA A 74 -5.95 -12.87 -5.88
CA ALA A 74 -5.42 -14.10 -5.33
C ALA A 74 -6.42 -15.25 -5.43
N GLN A 75 -7.70 -14.99 -5.13
CA GLN A 75 -8.76 -15.99 -5.18
C GLN A 75 -9.08 -16.44 -6.61
N LEU A 76 -9.17 -15.51 -7.56
CA LEU A 76 -9.50 -15.81 -8.96
C LEU A 76 -8.36 -16.51 -9.69
N THR A 77 -7.13 -16.06 -9.47
CA THR A 77 -5.96 -16.60 -10.17
C THR A 77 -5.39 -17.84 -9.49
N ARG A 78 -5.67 -18.03 -8.18
CA ARG A 78 -5.00 -19.00 -7.30
C ARG A 78 -3.48 -18.81 -7.25
N TYR A 79 -3.01 -17.58 -7.41
CA TYR A 79 -1.60 -17.20 -7.23
C TYR A 79 -1.46 -16.13 -6.14
N PRO A 80 -0.25 -15.96 -5.57
CA PRO A 80 0.05 -14.77 -4.79
C PRO A 80 -0.21 -13.52 -5.61
N SER A 81 -0.90 -12.56 -5.01
CA SER A 81 -1.20 -11.27 -5.63
C SER A 81 -0.54 -10.17 -4.83
N LEU A 82 0.08 -9.23 -5.54
CA LEU A 82 0.81 -8.12 -4.97
C LEU A 82 0.35 -6.84 -5.63
N MET A 83 0.08 -5.80 -4.84
CA MET A 83 -0.21 -4.47 -5.36
C MET A 83 0.64 -3.44 -4.62
N LEU A 84 1.29 -2.60 -5.40
CA LEU A 84 1.91 -1.38 -4.89
C LEU A 84 0.83 -0.32 -4.80
N GLY A 85 0.59 0.15 -3.57
CA GLY A 85 -0.25 1.30 -3.33
C GLY A 85 0.28 2.54 -4.05
N PRO A 86 -0.59 3.51 -4.37
CA PRO A 86 -0.14 4.73 -5.01
C PRO A 86 0.92 5.40 -4.16
N LYS A 87 2.01 5.85 -4.80
CA LYS A 87 2.95 6.77 -4.16
C LYS A 87 2.16 8.01 -3.79
N LEU A 88 1.82 8.15 -2.51
CA LEU A 88 1.36 9.41 -1.96
C LEU A 88 2.57 10.34 -2.08
N GLN A 89 2.64 11.09 -3.20
CA GLN A 89 3.60 12.18 -3.32
C GLN A 89 3.47 13.01 -2.04
N PRO A 90 4.57 13.54 -1.49
CA PRO A 90 4.53 14.19 -0.19
C PRO A 90 3.50 15.30 -0.25
N ALA A 91 2.35 15.05 0.38
CA ALA A 91 1.25 15.98 0.30
C ALA A 91 1.72 17.28 0.96
N VAL A 92 1.33 18.40 0.38
CA VAL A 92 1.73 19.69 0.89
C VAL A 92 0.71 20.09 1.94
N PHE A 93 1.19 20.43 3.13
CA PHE A 93 0.32 20.94 4.18
C PHE A 93 -0.35 22.23 3.67
N LYS A 94 -1.68 22.25 3.65
CA LYS A 94 -2.47 23.43 3.26
C LYS A 94 -3.08 24.09 4.49
N HIS A 95 -3.71 23.31 5.36
CA HIS A 95 -4.40 23.84 6.52
C HIS A 95 -4.58 22.78 7.63
N VAL A 96 -4.56 23.21 8.89
CA VAL A 96 -5.05 22.43 10.04
C VAL A 96 -6.08 23.23 10.82
N GLN A 97 -7.12 22.56 11.27
CA GLN A 97 -8.10 23.10 12.21
C GLN A 97 -8.28 22.12 13.36
N LEU A 98 -8.19 22.62 14.58
CA LEU A 98 -8.53 21.88 15.79
C LEU A 98 -9.94 22.27 16.24
N ILE A 99 -10.80 21.29 16.48
CA ILE A 99 -12.19 21.47 16.88
C ILE A 99 -12.43 20.67 18.16
N PRO A 100 -12.90 21.28 19.25
CA PRO A 100 -13.24 20.55 20.47
C PRO A 100 -14.50 19.72 20.22
N LEU A 101 -14.46 18.44 20.59
CA LEU A 101 -15.61 17.55 20.60
C LEU A 101 -16.18 17.37 22.01
N SER A 102 -15.31 17.37 23.02
CA SER A 102 -15.67 17.27 24.44
C SER A 102 -14.64 18.02 25.29
N MET A 103 -14.79 18.01 26.63
CA MET A 103 -13.79 18.56 27.56
C MET A 103 -12.41 17.88 27.45
N LYS A 104 -12.38 16.67 26.88
CA LYS A 104 -11.17 15.86 26.74
C LYS A 104 -10.90 15.37 25.32
N ASP A 105 -11.75 15.68 24.35
CA ASP A 105 -11.60 15.19 22.98
C ASP A 105 -11.51 16.34 21.99
N ILE A 106 -10.55 16.26 21.08
CA ILE A 106 -10.35 17.23 19.99
C ILE A 106 -10.35 16.49 18.66
N LEU A 107 -11.11 16.99 17.70
CA LEU A 107 -11.00 16.64 16.29
C LEU A 107 -9.92 17.48 15.62
N VAL A 108 -8.88 16.82 15.12
CA VAL A 108 -7.87 17.43 14.25
C VAL A 108 -8.30 17.22 12.81
N LEU A 109 -8.49 18.30 12.06
CA LEU A 109 -8.75 18.28 10.62
C LEU A 109 -7.52 18.81 9.88
N ILE A 110 -6.91 17.99 9.03
CA ILE A 110 -5.77 18.39 8.19
C ILE A 110 -6.22 18.37 6.74
N VAL A 111 -6.01 19.48 6.04
CA VAL A 111 -6.29 19.64 4.62
C VAL A 111 -4.97 19.72 3.88
N THR A 112 -4.88 18.96 2.80
CA THR A 112 -3.73 18.94 1.89
C THR A 112 -4.02 19.76 0.63
N ASP A 113 -2.97 20.09 -0.13
CA ASP A 113 -3.08 20.69 -1.47
C ASP A 113 -3.92 19.86 -2.44
N ARG A 114 -4.00 18.55 -2.21
CA ARG A 114 -4.76 17.59 -3.02
C ARG A 114 -6.22 17.43 -2.60
N GLY A 115 -6.68 18.20 -1.63
CA GLY A 115 -8.05 18.11 -1.12
C GLY A 115 -8.32 16.86 -0.27
N ILE A 116 -7.30 16.06 0.04
CA ILE A 116 -7.41 15.01 1.05
C ILE A 116 -7.62 15.70 2.40
N ILE A 117 -8.73 15.37 3.05
CA ILE A 117 -9.09 15.80 4.40
C ILE A 117 -8.85 14.61 5.32
N GLU A 118 -7.91 14.77 6.24
CA GLU A 118 -7.59 13.78 7.26
C GLU A 118 -8.20 14.25 8.58
N ASN A 119 -8.94 13.38 9.26
CA ASN A 119 -9.56 13.69 10.54
C ASN A 119 -9.15 12.70 11.62
N LYS A 120 -8.78 13.17 12.80
CA LYS A 120 -8.44 12.31 13.94
C LYS A 120 -8.96 12.88 15.24
N VAL A 121 -9.59 12.03 16.05
CA VAL A 121 -9.97 12.37 17.42
C VAL A 121 -8.80 12.09 18.35
N ILE A 122 -8.46 13.06 19.18
CA ILE A 122 -7.38 13.01 20.16
C ILE A 122 -7.97 13.25 21.54
N ALA A 123 -7.64 12.35 22.47
CA ALA A 123 -7.90 12.57 23.88
C ALA A 123 -6.79 13.45 24.49
N ILE A 124 -7.17 14.42 25.32
CA ILE A 124 -6.27 15.34 26.02
C ILE A 124 -6.49 15.28 27.53
N ASP A 125 -5.39 15.42 28.26
CA ASP A 125 -5.40 15.30 29.73
C ASP A 125 -5.80 16.60 30.45
N CYS A 126 -5.85 17.73 29.73
CA CYS A 126 -6.22 19.04 30.25
C CYS A 126 -7.42 19.63 29.50
N PRO A 127 -8.34 20.35 30.18
CA PRO A 127 -9.40 21.06 29.49
C PRO A 127 -8.81 22.22 28.68
N VAL A 128 -9.17 22.29 27.41
CA VAL A 128 -8.72 23.34 26.48
C VAL A 128 -9.89 24.21 26.05
N THR A 129 -9.63 25.49 25.84
CA THR A 129 -10.65 26.40 25.29
C THR A 129 -10.57 26.43 23.77
N GLN A 130 -11.68 26.79 23.11
CA GLN A 130 -11.66 27.04 21.66
C GLN A 130 -10.60 28.07 21.26
N ALA A 131 -10.40 29.10 22.08
CA ALA A 131 -9.40 30.15 21.82
C ALA A 131 -7.97 29.60 21.81
N ASP A 132 -7.66 28.63 22.67
CA ASP A 132 -6.36 27.95 22.68
C ASP A 132 -6.19 27.12 21.41
N LEU A 133 -7.22 26.35 21.03
CA LEU A 133 -7.23 25.55 19.80
C LEU A 133 -7.06 26.39 18.54
N ASP A 134 -7.71 27.54 18.47
CA ASP A 134 -7.59 28.48 17.35
C ASP A 134 -6.18 29.10 17.30
N ARG A 135 -5.62 29.45 18.46
CA ARG A 135 -4.24 29.94 18.55
C ARG A 135 -3.24 28.90 18.05
N VAL A 136 -3.37 27.65 18.49
CA VAL A 136 -2.51 26.54 18.03
C VAL A 136 -2.67 26.32 16.53
N SER A 137 -3.92 26.24 16.05
CA SER A 137 -4.22 26.07 14.62
C SER A 137 -3.57 27.16 13.78
N ASN A 138 -3.64 28.42 14.22
CA ASN A 138 -3.03 29.55 13.52
C ASN A 138 -1.49 29.49 13.47
N ILE A 139 -0.84 29.09 14.56
CA ILE A 139 0.63 28.92 14.60
C ILE A 139 1.05 27.81 13.63
N LEU A 140 0.38 26.65 13.70
CA LEU A 140 0.63 25.53 12.79
C LEU A 140 0.42 25.93 11.34
N ASN A 141 -0.69 26.61 11.03
CA ASN A 141 -0.97 27.11 9.69
C ASN A 141 0.09 28.11 9.18
N LYS A 142 0.61 28.98 10.04
CA LYS A 142 1.64 29.95 9.65
C LYS A 142 2.97 29.29 9.31
N LYS A 143 3.35 28.24 10.03
CA LYS A 143 4.67 27.57 9.89
C LYS A 143 4.67 26.46 8.86
N LEU A 144 3.58 25.71 8.78
CA LEU A 144 3.51 24.46 8.02
C LEU A 144 2.97 24.65 6.60
N ARG A 145 2.23 25.73 6.33
CA ARG A 145 1.64 26.00 5.01
C ARG A 145 2.70 25.99 3.91
N GLY A 146 2.46 25.18 2.88
CA GLY A 146 3.34 25.05 1.73
C GLY A 146 4.53 24.10 1.93
N ARG A 147 4.71 23.49 3.11
CA ARG A 147 5.76 22.50 3.35
C ARG A 147 5.27 21.09 3.04
N PRO A 148 6.09 20.23 2.39
CA PRO A 148 5.76 18.81 2.16
C PRO A 148 5.89 18.01 3.46
N PHE A 149 4.93 17.15 3.79
CA PHE A 149 4.93 16.38 5.05
C PHE A 149 6.21 15.57 5.33
N ALA A 150 6.96 15.21 4.29
CA ALA A 150 8.26 14.56 4.40
C ALA A 150 9.31 15.51 5.02
N GLY A 151 9.87 15.15 6.19
CA GLY A 151 10.89 15.94 6.89
C GLY A 151 10.35 16.93 7.93
N PHE A 152 9.05 16.87 8.24
CA PHE A 152 8.39 17.75 9.21
C PHE A 152 8.96 17.66 10.63
N ARG A 153 9.29 16.45 11.13
CA ARG A 153 9.57 16.27 12.57
C ARG A 153 10.68 17.15 13.12
N VAL A 154 11.87 17.12 12.51
CA VAL A 154 13.04 17.77 13.11
C VAL A 154 12.96 19.29 12.94
N SER A 155 12.67 19.78 11.73
CA SER A 155 12.61 21.22 11.49
C SER A 155 11.49 21.91 12.28
N VAL A 156 10.31 21.31 12.31
CA VAL A 156 9.13 21.91 12.95
C VAL A 156 9.22 21.85 14.47
N LEU A 157 9.67 20.75 15.08
CA LEU A 157 9.79 20.69 16.55
C LEU A 157 10.77 21.72 17.10
N TYR A 158 11.89 21.98 16.39
CA TYR A 158 12.84 23.02 16.77
C TYR A 158 12.27 24.42 16.57
N GLU A 159 11.68 24.71 15.41
CA GLU A 159 11.08 26.03 15.11
C GLU A 159 9.89 26.36 16.02
N LEU A 160 9.13 25.35 16.41
CA LEU A 160 7.97 25.51 17.29
C LEU A 160 8.37 25.67 18.76
N LYS A 161 9.45 25.03 19.20
CA LYS A 161 9.93 25.14 20.59
C LYS A 161 10.33 26.57 20.99
N GLU A 162 10.71 27.41 20.03
CA GLU A 162 11.05 28.83 20.28
C GLU A 162 9.83 29.73 20.47
N GLU A 163 8.68 29.40 19.89
CA GLU A 163 7.41 30.14 20.05
C GLU A 163 6.59 29.67 21.25
N MET A 164 7.08 28.65 21.95
CA MET A 164 6.43 28.06 23.10
C MET A 164 6.67 28.82 24.39
N ARG A 165 5.60 28.97 25.17
CA ARG A 165 5.73 29.24 26.60
C ARG A 165 6.11 27.94 27.31
N ALA A 166 6.89 28.04 28.39
CA ALA A 166 7.37 26.88 29.15
C ALA A 166 6.24 25.98 29.70
N ASP A 167 5.00 26.50 29.82
CA ASP A 167 3.84 25.79 30.35
C ASP A 167 2.88 25.21 29.28
N ASP A 168 3.19 25.35 27.99
CA ASP A 168 2.31 24.90 26.87
C ASP A 168 2.45 23.39 26.58
N ASN A 169 2.26 22.54 27.59
CA ASN A 169 2.30 21.07 27.46
C ASN A 169 1.30 20.55 26.42
N PHE A 170 0.12 21.16 26.35
CA PHE A 170 -0.90 20.85 25.35
C PHE A 170 -0.38 21.04 23.91
N PHE A 171 0.40 22.10 23.67
CA PHE A 171 0.94 22.39 22.35
C PHE A 171 1.97 21.34 21.92
N GLN A 172 2.85 20.90 22.82
CA GLN A 172 3.79 19.79 22.55
C GLN A 172 3.05 18.51 22.20
N GLU A 173 2.01 18.20 22.97
CA GLU A 173 1.23 16.98 22.78
C GLU A 173 0.49 17.00 21.44
N ALA A 174 -0.20 18.09 21.12
CA ALA A 174 -0.89 18.28 19.85
C ALA A 174 0.06 18.20 18.64
N VAL A 175 1.22 18.84 18.71
CA VAL A 175 2.26 18.78 17.65
C VAL A 175 2.80 17.36 17.50
N THR A 176 3.15 16.71 18.61
CA THR A 176 3.69 15.34 18.59
C THR A 176 2.69 14.36 18.00
N LEU A 177 1.41 14.47 18.36
CA LEU A 177 0.35 13.62 17.83
C LEU A 177 0.06 13.88 16.35
N LEU A 178 0.10 15.13 15.91
CA LEU A 178 -0.02 15.49 14.49
C LEU A 178 1.13 14.89 13.68
N LEU A 179 2.37 15.02 14.17
CA LEU A 179 3.55 14.43 13.53
C LEU A 179 3.48 12.89 13.49
N ASN A 180 3.02 12.24 14.54
CA ASN A 180 2.83 10.79 14.59
C ASN A 180 1.76 10.30 13.60
N THR A 181 0.70 11.08 13.42
CA THR A 181 -0.38 10.74 12.46
C THR A 181 0.10 10.83 11.01
N MET A 182 1.03 11.75 10.74
CA MET A 182 1.56 11.99 9.39
C MET A 182 2.65 11.01 8.96
N GLU A 183 3.46 10.48 9.89
CA GLU A 183 4.55 9.55 9.54
C GLU A 183 4.08 8.19 9.01
N ASN A 184 2.95 7.69 9.49
CA ASN A 184 2.46 6.36 9.13
C ASN A 184 1.86 6.26 7.71
N LYS A 185 1.90 7.36 6.93
CA LYS A 185 1.22 7.45 5.62
C LYS A 185 2.13 7.79 4.45
N GLY A 186 3.42 8.07 4.67
CA GLY A 186 4.38 8.39 3.61
C GLY A 186 5.10 7.19 2.98
N LYS A 187 4.89 5.97 3.49
CA LYS A 187 5.50 4.76 2.93
C LYS A 187 4.57 4.18 1.87
N GLU A 188 5.14 3.77 0.74
CA GLU A 188 4.46 2.94 -0.26
C GLU A 188 3.93 1.70 0.48
N ARG A 189 2.61 1.54 0.46
CA ARG A 189 1.96 0.40 1.10
C ARG A 189 1.95 -0.74 0.11
N LEU A 190 2.54 -1.85 0.52
CA LEU A 190 2.49 -3.10 -0.19
C LEU A 190 1.25 -3.87 0.29
N TYR A 191 0.36 -4.23 -0.63
CA TYR A 191 -0.79 -5.07 -0.33
C TYR A 191 -0.50 -6.46 -0.91
N LEU A 192 -0.58 -7.47 -0.06
CA LEU A 192 -0.22 -8.85 -0.39
C LEU A 192 -1.32 -9.79 0.09
N ASP A 193 -1.69 -10.76 -0.75
CA ASP A 193 -2.60 -11.84 -0.39
C ASP A 193 -2.30 -13.09 -1.25
N GLY A 194 -2.82 -14.25 -0.84
CA GLY A 194 -2.73 -15.49 -1.63
C GLY A 194 -1.36 -16.17 -1.62
N VAL A 195 -0.44 -15.78 -0.73
CA VAL A 195 0.90 -16.41 -0.62
C VAL A 195 0.79 -17.93 -0.49
N ILE A 196 -0.17 -18.38 0.32
CA ILE A 196 -0.41 -19.81 0.55
C ILE A 196 -0.81 -20.56 -0.72
N ASN A 197 -1.42 -19.89 -1.71
CA ASN A 197 -1.87 -20.52 -2.94
C ASN A 197 -0.70 -21.09 -3.74
N ILE A 198 0.53 -20.57 -3.55
CA ILE A 198 1.71 -21.11 -4.22
C ILE A 198 1.97 -22.57 -3.85
N LEU A 199 1.54 -23.01 -2.66
CA LEU A 199 1.72 -24.40 -2.20
C LEU A 199 0.83 -25.40 -2.94
N ASP A 200 -0.21 -24.92 -3.63
CA ASP A 200 -1.03 -25.77 -4.49
C ASP A 200 -0.28 -26.18 -5.78
N HIS A 201 0.80 -25.47 -6.12
CA HIS A 201 1.60 -25.72 -7.32
C HIS A 201 2.71 -26.75 -7.07
N PRO A 202 2.83 -27.79 -7.92
CA PRO A 202 3.80 -28.87 -7.73
C PRO A 202 5.25 -28.38 -7.70
N GLU A 203 5.58 -27.31 -8.43
CA GLU A 203 6.92 -26.72 -8.50
C GLU A 203 7.37 -26.10 -7.17
N PHE A 204 6.44 -25.73 -6.29
CA PHE A 204 6.70 -25.05 -5.01
C PHE A 204 6.49 -25.97 -3.80
N LYS A 205 6.29 -27.27 -4.02
CA LYS A 205 6.32 -28.28 -2.94
C LYS A 205 7.73 -28.50 -2.38
N GLU A 206 8.75 -28.10 -3.13
CA GLU A 206 10.13 -28.05 -2.64
C GLU A 206 10.31 -26.86 -1.70
N VAL A 207 10.57 -27.16 -0.42
CA VAL A 207 10.71 -26.17 0.66
C VAL A 207 11.74 -25.08 0.33
N GLU A 208 12.82 -25.42 -0.38
CA GLU A 208 13.87 -24.47 -0.76
C GLU A 208 13.40 -23.42 -1.78
N LYS A 209 12.55 -23.81 -2.74
CA LYS A 209 11.95 -22.87 -3.71
C LYS A 209 10.93 -21.96 -3.02
N PHE A 210 10.16 -22.52 -2.08
CA PHE A 210 9.23 -21.73 -1.27
C PHE A 210 9.96 -20.71 -0.38
N LYS A 211 11.04 -21.12 0.30
CA LYS A 211 11.88 -20.21 1.10
C LYS A 211 12.47 -19.09 0.25
N LEU A 212 12.99 -19.40 -0.94
CA LEU A 212 13.54 -18.37 -1.84
C LEU A 212 12.49 -17.31 -2.21
N LEU A 213 11.25 -17.75 -2.49
CA LEU A 213 10.14 -16.84 -2.76
C LEU A 213 9.79 -16.01 -1.51
N MET A 214 9.67 -16.64 -0.34
CA MET A 214 9.39 -15.94 0.91
C MET A 214 10.48 -14.91 1.24
N GLU A 215 11.75 -15.24 1.04
CA GLU A 215 12.85 -14.28 1.22
C GLU A 215 12.76 -13.10 0.25
N LEU A 216 12.32 -13.33 -1.00
CA LEU A 216 12.10 -12.25 -1.97
C LEU A 216 10.94 -11.35 -1.54
N MET A 217 9.90 -11.95 -0.94
CA MET A 217 8.71 -11.24 -0.46
C MET A 217 8.97 -10.48 0.85
N GLU A 218 9.75 -11.04 1.77
CA GLU A 218 10.18 -10.42 3.03
C GLU A 218 11.22 -9.31 2.82
N LYS A 219 11.99 -9.36 1.72
CA LYS A 219 12.86 -8.26 1.27
C LYS A 219 12.03 -7.11 0.68
N GLU A 220 10.92 -6.75 1.33
CA GLU A 220 9.96 -5.70 0.96
C GLU A 220 10.66 -4.43 0.49
N GLU A 221 11.80 -4.04 1.10
CA GLU A 221 12.57 -2.85 0.74
C GLU A 221 13.31 -2.88 -0.61
N LYS A 222 13.43 -4.04 -1.28
CA LYS A 222 14.25 -4.18 -2.51
C LYS A 222 13.46 -4.37 -3.80
N LEU A 223 12.16 -4.65 -3.76
CA LEU A 223 11.32 -4.64 -4.97
C LEU A 223 11.08 -3.22 -5.53
N TYR A 224 11.51 -2.17 -4.81
CA TYR A 224 11.34 -0.75 -5.16
C TYR A 224 12.39 -0.19 -6.15
N ARG A 225 13.26 -1.01 -6.74
CA ARG A 225 14.31 -0.54 -7.65
C ARG A 225 14.06 -0.92 -9.10
#